data_AF-A0AAX1YD29-F1
#
_entry.id   AF-A0AAX1YD29-F1
#
_cell.length_a   1.000
_cell.length_b   1.000
_cell.length_c   1.000
_cell.angle_alpha   90.00
_cell.angle_beta   90.00
_cell.angle_gamma   90.00
#
_symmetry.space_group_name_H-M   'P 1'
#
loop_
_entity.id
_entity.type
_entity.pdbx_description
1 polymer ?
#
loop_
_entity_poly.entity_id
_entity_poly.type
_entity_poly.pdbx_seq_one_letter_code
_entity_poly.pdbx_strand_id
1 'polypeptide(L)'
;MVKKTNAQISNFMDEYFSFKINNNVYNLNYDQSKLKFSELESTIQSNYKYWEQKKEENDLATPILENWTNWKTKFEQLKDFLKNKDEFNYQEIVNFIYSYFSSNYSSEGSTEKRTYRIDVNSPINKDKDIVSIRLFIDFYLKSWATNRLLDAIRSYIEIEKNKNNIGYYLSSTESYRNLPALFVLNREMPKLKIPIREIQNNLVQPVSESMDNMAKETEEHFKQTANLVDKNDKKIREIFIEHSREVDEFKHNLEQWQNDKETSIKILEDTYEKKLQLEAPEKLWKERSKNYTIKARCWMVGLAIFIVALIYSAGSLLVSIHDYLRGTEEQDIPFLRQSFIYVALISFLIYLIRIIIKIIISSQHMAMEYEQKEALTRFYQALVYNGKDVDKEERLIIFHALFSKTETGLVKTDNSGESEALIALLSKTIK
;
A
#
# COMPACT_ATOMS: atom_id res chain seq x y z
N MET A 1 -14.67 23.06 13.65
CA MET A 1 -13.65 23.79 14.42
C MET A 1 -12.41 23.92 13.54
N VAL A 2 -12.09 25.13 13.07
CA VAL A 2 -10.92 25.37 12.24
C VAL A 2 -9.70 25.46 13.15
N LYS A 3 -8.81 24.46 13.12
CA LYS A 3 -7.58 24.47 13.94
C LYS A 3 -6.69 25.64 13.56
N LYS A 4 -6.18 26.37 14.55
CA LYS A 4 -5.26 27.50 14.33
C LYS A 4 -3.90 27.00 13.82
N THR A 5 -3.33 27.73 12.87
CA THR A 5 -1.98 27.43 12.36
C THR A 5 -0.90 27.89 13.35
N ASN A 6 0.28 27.26 13.31
CA ASN A 6 1.41 27.65 14.18
C ASN A 6 1.83 29.12 14.00
N ALA A 7 1.68 29.68 12.79
CA ALA A 7 1.98 31.08 12.51
C ALA A 7 0.98 32.02 13.19
N GLN A 8 -0.33 31.70 13.14
CA GLN A 8 -1.36 32.48 13.84
C GLN A 8 -1.16 32.45 15.36
N ILE A 9 -0.80 31.29 15.92
CA ILE A 9 -0.49 31.15 17.35
C ILE A 9 0.73 32.00 17.71
N SER A 10 1.83 31.89 16.95
CA SER A 10 3.07 32.62 17.27
C SER A 10 2.87 34.13 17.19
N ASN A 11 2.17 34.64 16.16
CA ASN A 11 1.89 36.07 16.02
C ASN A 11 1.09 36.61 17.21
N PHE A 12 0.01 35.91 17.61
CA PHE A 12 -0.77 36.30 18.78
C PHE A 12 0.07 36.21 20.06
N MET A 13 0.81 35.13 20.26
CA MET A 13 1.62 34.93 21.46
C MET A 13 2.70 36.02 21.59
N ASP A 14 3.35 36.40 20.50
CA ASP A 14 4.43 37.39 20.51
C ASP A 14 3.93 38.84 20.70
N GLU A 15 2.66 39.09 20.39
CA GLU A 15 1.99 40.37 20.62
C GLU A 15 1.85 40.62 22.14
N TYR A 16 1.24 39.68 22.86
CA TYR A 16 0.84 39.83 24.27
C TYR A 16 1.78 39.17 25.29
N PHE A 17 2.64 38.26 24.86
CA PHE A 17 3.47 37.46 25.76
C PHE A 17 4.94 37.47 25.33
N SER A 18 5.81 37.34 26.31
CA SER A 18 7.24 37.09 26.12
C SER A 18 7.75 36.21 27.26
N PHE A 19 8.90 35.58 27.05
CA PHE A 19 9.41 34.58 27.99
C PHE A 19 10.86 34.87 28.36
N LYS A 20 11.23 34.61 29.60
CA LYS A 20 12.60 34.77 30.08
C LYS A 20 13.04 33.51 30.81
N ILE A 21 14.04 32.82 30.26
CA ILE A 21 14.64 31.67 30.94
C ILE A 21 15.59 32.20 32.00
N ASN A 22 15.45 31.71 33.23
CA ASN A 22 16.35 32.00 34.32
C ASN A 22 17.12 30.73 34.69
N ASN A 23 18.44 30.78 34.53
CA ASN A 23 19.37 29.70 34.87
C ASN A 23 20.63 30.25 35.55
N ASN A 24 20.50 31.26 36.42
CA ASN A 24 21.61 32.03 37.03
C ASN A 24 22.81 31.19 37.53
N VAL A 25 22.54 30.00 38.06
CA VAL A 25 23.54 29.11 38.65
C VAL A 25 24.24 28.23 37.59
N TYR A 26 23.69 28.17 36.38
CA TYR A 26 24.08 27.30 35.28
C TYR A 26 24.47 28.05 33.99
N ASN A 27 24.82 29.34 34.09
CA ASN A 27 25.35 30.12 32.98
C ASN A 27 26.71 30.77 33.29
N LEU A 28 27.52 30.95 32.25
CA LEU A 28 28.72 31.78 32.24
C LEU A 28 28.41 33.16 31.65
N ASN A 29 27.74 33.19 30.49
CA ASN A 29 27.55 34.40 29.71
C ASN A 29 26.22 34.38 28.94
N TYR A 30 25.13 34.39 29.71
CA TYR A 30 23.78 34.49 29.19
C TYR A 30 23.12 35.79 29.65
N ASP A 31 22.68 36.60 28.69
CA ASP A 31 22.08 37.92 28.93
C ASP A 31 20.62 37.88 29.43
N GLN A 32 20.00 36.70 29.41
CA GLN A 32 18.60 36.51 29.76
C GLN A 32 17.65 37.44 28.98
N SER A 33 17.93 37.60 27.70
CA SER A 33 17.06 38.28 26.75
C SER A 33 15.63 37.71 26.74
N LYS A 34 14.65 38.57 26.50
CA LYS A 34 13.25 38.16 26.30
C LYS A 34 13.15 37.35 25.01
N LEU A 35 12.51 36.20 25.09
CA LEU A 35 12.28 35.25 24.01
C LEU A 35 10.84 35.38 23.50
N LYS A 36 10.71 35.32 22.18
CA LYS A 36 9.44 35.06 21.49
C LYS A 36 8.98 33.62 21.70
N PHE A 37 7.72 33.34 21.41
CA PHE A 37 7.10 32.02 21.57
C PHE A 37 7.84 30.93 20.76
N SER A 38 8.20 31.22 19.51
CA SER A 38 8.98 30.30 18.65
C SER A 38 10.44 30.14 19.09
N GLU A 39 11.05 31.20 19.63
CA GLU A 39 12.40 31.15 20.19
C GLU A 39 12.45 30.32 21.48
N LEU A 40 11.40 30.39 22.29
CA LEU A 40 11.25 29.53 23.45
C LEU A 40 11.08 28.06 23.03
N GLU A 41 10.22 27.77 22.06
CA GLU A 41 10.03 26.42 21.52
C GLU A 41 11.37 25.82 21.05
N SER A 42 12.10 26.55 20.20
CA SER A 42 13.38 26.10 19.66
C SER A 42 14.45 25.93 20.74
N THR A 43 14.45 26.78 21.77
CA THR A 43 15.36 26.66 22.93
C THR A 43 15.04 25.40 23.74
N ILE A 44 13.76 25.14 24.05
CA ILE A 44 13.36 23.92 24.77
C ILE A 44 13.72 22.67 23.97
N GLN A 45 13.38 22.63 22.67
CA GLN A 45 13.65 21.48 21.81
C GLN A 45 15.15 21.20 21.65
N SER A 46 15.96 22.24 21.43
CA SER A 46 17.40 22.09 21.24
C SER A 46 18.09 21.58 22.50
N ASN A 47 17.72 22.08 23.69
CA ASN A 47 18.32 21.63 24.94
C ASN A 47 17.81 20.23 25.34
N TYR A 48 16.53 19.93 25.13
CA TYR A 48 15.99 18.57 25.29
C TYR A 48 16.80 17.56 24.46
N LYS A 49 16.97 17.83 23.16
CA LYS A 49 17.71 16.93 22.25
C LYS A 49 19.17 16.74 22.68
N TYR A 50 19.83 17.81 23.13
CA TYR A 50 21.19 17.72 23.64
C TYR A 50 21.28 16.80 24.87
N TRP A 51 20.38 16.96 25.83
CA TRP A 51 20.38 16.16 27.06
C TRP A 51 19.88 14.72 26.84
N GLU A 52 19.03 14.49 25.85
CA GLU A 52 18.63 13.15 25.39
C GLU A 52 19.84 12.37 24.89
N GLN A 53 20.64 12.98 24.00
CA GLN A 53 21.91 12.39 23.54
C GLN A 53 22.88 12.15 24.71
N LYS A 54 23.05 13.12 25.61
CA LYS A 54 23.96 12.94 26.76
C LYS A 54 23.52 11.83 27.70
N LYS A 55 22.23 11.58 27.82
CA LYS A 55 21.68 10.46 28.60
C LYS A 55 21.97 9.11 27.95
N GLU A 56 21.97 9.02 26.62
CA GLU A 56 22.40 7.79 25.93
C GLU A 56 23.88 7.48 26.17
N GLU A 57 24.71 8.53 26.29
CA GLU A 57 26.13 8.39 26.62
C GLU A 57 26.36 8.02 28.09
N ASN A 58 25.60 8.62 29.03
CA ASN A 58 25.76 8.40 30.46
C ASN A 58 24.51 8.79 31.27
N ASP A 59 24.04 7.88 32.14
CA ASP A 59 22.85 8.06 32.97
C ASP A 59 22.90 9.27 33.94
N LEU A 60 24.10 9.82 34.21
CA LEU A 60 24.27 11.05 35.00
C LEU A 60 23.54 12.27 34.42
N ALA A 61 23.24 12.27 33.14
CA ALA A 61 22.47 13.33 32.48
C ALA A 61 20.96 13.27 32.79
N THR A 62 20.45 12.17 33.34
CA THR A 62 19.01 11.91 33.57
C THR A 62 18.29 13.04 34.32
N PRO A 63 18.78 13.56 35.46
CA PRO A 63 18.07 14.61 36.19
C PRO A 63 17.93 15.92 35.39
N ILE A 64 18.86 16.17 34.47
CA ILE A 64 18.84 17.35 33.62
C ILE A 64 17.88 17.15 32.45
N LEU A 65 17.88 15.95 31.85
CA LEU A 65 16.92 15.56 30.84
C LEU A 65 15.49 15.63 31.37
N GLU A 66 15.21 15.11 32.57
CA GLU A 66 13.89 15.17 33.21
C GLU A 66 13.37 16.61 33.35
N ASN A 67 14.24 17.56 33.68
CA ASN A 67 13.89 18.98 33.74
C ASN A 67 13.42 19.50 32.38
N TRP A 68 14.15 19.18 31.31
CA TRP A 68 13.77 19.57 29.94
C TRP A 68 12.55 18.82 29.42
N THR A 69 12.36 17.56 29.79
CA THR A 69 11.15 16.79 29.48
C THR A 69 9.91 17.43 30.10
N ASN A 70 9.99 17.90 31.34
CA ASN A 70 8.91 18.64 31.99
C ASN A 70 8.58 19.94 31.25
N TRP A 71 9.59 20.76 30.92
CA TRP A 71 9.36 22.01 30.18
C TRP A 71 8.82 21.77 28.77
N LYS A 72 9.32 20.75 28.06
CA LYS A 72 8.80 20.31 26.77
C LYS A 72 7.33 19.92 26.87
N THR A 73 6.97 19.10 27.86
CA THR A 73 5.59 18.67 28.11
C THR A 73 4.67 19.84 28.38
N LYS A 74 5.06 20.77 29.26
CA LYS A 74 4.29 21.99 29.54
C LYS A 74 4.10 22.87 28.31
N PHE A 75 5.14 22.99 27.48
CA PHE A 75 5.08 23.79 26.25
C PHE A 75 4.14 23.17 25.22
N GLU A 76 4.20 21.86 25.03
CA GLU A 76 3.26 21.15 24.13
C GLU A 76 1.82 21.25 24.62
N GLN A 77 1.57 21.15 25.94
CA GLN A 77 0.23 21.37 26.51
C GLN A 77 -0.29 22.79 26.21
N LEU A 78 0.55 23.82 26.35
CA LEU A 78 0.19 25.19 25.98
C LEU A 78 -0.10 25.31 24.47
N LYS A 79 0.74 24.70 23.63
CA LYS A 79 0.58 24.73 22.18
C LYS A 79 -0.71 24.03 21.74
N ASP A 80 -1.04 22.89 22.33
CA ASP A 80 -2.25 22.14 22.02
C ASP A 80 -3.51 22.84 22.55
N PHE A 81 -3.43 23.47 23.74
CA PHE A 81 -4.49 24.35 24.22
C PHE A 81 -4.78 25.48 23.21
N LEU A 82 -3.75 26.16 22.70
CA LEU A 82 -3.89 27.26 21.74
C LEU A 82 -4.42 26.79 20.37
N LYS A 83 -4.00 25.62 19.87
CA LYS A 83 -4.46 25.06 18.58
C LYS A 83 -5.97 24.76 18.56
N ASN A 84 -6.51 24.35 19.70
CA ASN A 84 -7.90 23.91 19.84
C ASN A 84 -8.88 25.07 20.11
N LYS A 85 -8.41 26.32 20.08
CA LYS A 85 -9.25 27.51 20.30
C LYS A 85 -9.83 28.08 19.01
N ASP A 86 -11.13 28.36 19.01
CA ASP A 86 -11.81 29.07 17.93
C ASP A 86 -11.37 30.55 17.87
N GLU A 87 -11.25 31.21 19.03
CA GLU A 87 -10.76 32.58 19.19
C GLU A 87 -9.78 32.68 20.36
N PHE A 88 -8.78 33.56 20.23
CA PHE A 88 -7.79 33.77 21.29
C PHE A 88 -8.34 34.76 22.33
N ASN A 89 -8.65 34.25 23.53
CA ASN A 89 -9.04 35.07 24.66
C ASN A 89 -7.81 35.30 25.57
N TYR A 90 -7.39 36.56 25.72
CA TYR A 90 -6.23 36.94 26.51
C TYR A 90 -6.30 36.42 27.96
N GLN A 91 -7.43 36.64 28.65
CA GLN A 91 -7.58 36.26 30.06
C GLN A 91 -7.57 34.75 30.25
N GLU A 92 -8.17 34.01 29.31
CA GLU A 92 -8.17 32.56 29.35
C GLU A 92 -6.74 31.99 29.17
N ILE A 93 -5.98 32.56 28.23
CA ILE A 93 -4.59 32.17 27.97
C ILE A 93 -3.70 32.51 29.16
N VAL A 94 -3.87 33.70 29.75
CA VAL A 94 -3.22 34.08 31.02
C VAL A 94 -3.48 33.06 32.12
N ASN A 95 -4.75 32.67 32.32
CA ASN A 95 -5.13 31.72 33.36
C ASN A 95 -4.52 30.33 33.11
N PHE A 96 -4.45 29.91 31.84
CA PHE A 96 -3.82 28.66 31.45
C PHE A 96 -2.31 28.69 31.72
N ILE A 97 -1.60 29.73 31.25
CA ILE A 97 -0.14 29.86 31.45
C ILE A 97 0.16 29.89 32.95
N TYR A 98 -0.61 30.64 33.74
CA TYR A 98 -0.43 30.72 35.19
C TYR A 98 -0.58 29.35 35.88
N SER A 99 -1.59 28.57 35.48
CA SER A 99 -1.93 27.29 36.11
C SER A 99 -1.02 26.14 35.69
N TYR A 100 -0.61 26.09 34.43
CA TYR A 100 0.04 24.90 33.85
C TYR A 100 1.47 25.14 33.35
N PHE A 101 1.85 26.39 33.05
CA PHE A 101 3.14 26.69 32.46
C PHE A 101 4.10 27.35 33.47
N SER A 102 3.84 28.61 33.82
CA SER A 102 4.57 29.37 34.84
C SER A 102 3.66 30.41 35.50
N SER A 103 3.65 30.43 36.84
CA SER A 103 2.97 31.44 37.64
C SER A 103 3.82 32.70 37.86
N ASN A 104 5.10 32.67 37.50
CA ASN A 104 6.03 33.78 37.72
C ASN A 104 6.07 34.68 36.48
N TYR A 105 5.55 35.90 36.59
CA TYR A 105 5.55 36.87 35.49
C TYR A 105 5.79 38.30 35.97
N SER A 106 6.24 39.15 35.06
CA SER A 106 6.26 40.61 35.22
C SER A 106 5.41 41.27 34.14
N SER A 107 4.80 42.41 34.46
CA SER A 107 4.05 43.25 33.51
C SER A 107 4.81 44.56 33.27
N GLU A 108 4.82 45.02 32.02
CA GLU A 108 5.38 46.33 31.66
C GLU A 108 4.28 47.40 31.67
N GLY A 109 4.12 48.09 32.81
CA GLY A 109 3.31 49.30 32.92
C GLY A 109 1.89 49.18 32.34
N SER A 110 1.46 50.18 31.57
CA SER A 110 0.13 50.29 30.94
C SER A 110 -0.08 49.37 29.72
N THR A 111 0.84 48.44 29.44
CA THR A 111 0.69 47.49 28.33
C THR A 111 0.12 46.16 28.83
N GLU A 112 -0.76 45.53 28.04
CA GLU A 112 -1.27 44.18 28.33
C GLU A 112 -0.21 43.08 28.16
N LYS A 113 1.07 43.44 27.95
CA LYS A 113 2.15 42.50 27.67
C LYS A 113 2.72 41.90 28.95
N ARG A 114 2.75 40.55 29.03
CA ARG A 114 3.33 39.81 30.16
C ARG A 114 4.64 39.13 29.77
N THR A 115 5.61 39.19 30.67
CA THR A 115 6.87 38.44 30.55
C THR A 115 6.87 37.31 31.57
N TYR A 116 6.77 36.06 31.12
CA TYR A 116 6.80 34.89 32.00
C TYR A 116 8.24 34.41 32.25
N ARG A 117 8.59 34.19 33.51
CA ARG A 117 9.87 33.65 33.93
C ARG A 117 9.82 32.12 33.98
N ILE A 118 10.84 31.48 33.41
CA ILE A 118 10.99 30.04 33.32
C ILE A 118 12.28 29.66 34.04
N ASP A 119 12.18 29.11 35.24
CA ASP A 119 13.34 28.69 36.02
C ASP A 119 13.82 27.31 35.58
N VAL A 120 15.06 27.23 35.09
CA VAL A 120 15.67 26.01 34.54
C VAL A 120 16.96 25.68 35.29
N ASN A 121 17.03 24.47 35.84
CA ASN A 121 18.24 23.96 36.49
C ASN A 121 19.14 23.27 35.45
N SER A 122 19.60 24.03 34.46
CA SER A 122 20.42 23.50 33.37
C SER A 122 21.16 24.61 32.61
N PRO A 123 22.36 24.34 32.07
CA PRO A 123 22.93 25.16 31.01
C PRO A 123 22.04 25.18 29.78
N ILE A 124 22.07 26.29 29.05
CA ILE A 124 21.25 26.47 27.84
C ILE A 124 22.13 26.81 26.64
N ASN A 125 21.73 26.33 25.46
CA ASN A 125 22.35 26.64 24.17
C ASN A 125 22.44 28.14 23.80
N LYS A 126 21.72 29.02 24.50
CA LYS A 126 21.77 30.48 24.34
C LYS A 126 22.92 31.15 25.12
N ASP A 127 23.63 30.42 25.98
CA ASP A 127 24.83 30.93 26.64
C ASP A 127 25.95 31.11 25.62
N LYS A 128 26.58 32.29 25.58
CA LYS A 128 27.66 32.59 24.62
C LYS A 128 28.88 31.71 24.83
N ASP A 129 29.10 31.25 26.05
CA ASP A 129 30.21 30.39 26.44
C ASP A 129 29.75 28.92 26.63
N ILE A 130 28.63 28.53 26.01
CA ILE A 130 28.07 27.18 26.11
C ILE A 130 29.07 26.09 25.70
N VAL A 131 29.94 26.36 24.72
CA VAL A 131 30.96 25.39 24.26
C VAL A 131 31.87 24.98 25.41
N SER A 132 32.32 25.94 26.22
CA SER A 132 33.17 25.68 27.38
C SER A 132 32.45 24.84 28.44
N ILE A 133 31.16 25.10 28.67
CA ILE A 133 30.34 24.30 29.59
C ILE A 133 30.17 22.88 29.05
N ARG A 134 29.92 22.71 27.75
CA ARG A 134 29.77 21.38 27.11
C ARG A 134 31.05 20.56 27.15
N LEU A 135 32.20 21.19 26.90
CA LEU A 135 33.50 20.53 27.05
C LEU A 135 33.73 20.02 28.47
N PHE A 136 33.36 20.80 29.48
CA PHE A 136 33.42 20.35 30.86
C PHE A 136 32.43 19.21 31.14
N ILE A 137 31.19 19.28 30.64
CA ILE A 137 30.21 18.20 30.78
C ILE A 137 30.77 16.90 30.20
N ASP A 138 31.34 16.93 28.99
CA ASP A 138 31.93 15.76 28.34
C ASP A 138 33.10 15.19 29.13
N PHE A 139 33.96 16.05 29.67
CA PHE A 139 35.03 15.65 30.56
C PHE A 139 34.49 14.94 31.81
N TYR A 140 33.47 15.52 32.46
CA TYR A 140 32.91 14.95 33.69
C TYR A 140 32.22 13.61 33.43
N LEU A 141 31.45 13.49 32.34
CA LEU A 141 30.76 12.26 31.95
C LEU A 141 31.72 11.11 31.60
N LYS A 142 32.95 11.43 31.15
CA LYS A 142 34.00 10.44 30.84
C LYS A 142 34.96 10.19 32.01
N SER A 143 34.79 10.90 33.12
CA SER A 143 35.62 10.75 34.32
C SER A 143 35.18 9.55 35.17
N TRP A 144 35.88 9.33 36.28
CA TRP A 144 35.52 8.31 37.27
C TRP A 144 34.32 8.71 38.17
N ALA A 145 33.73 9.90 37.97
CA ALA A 145 32.58 10.33 38.76
C ALA A 145 31.35 9.47 38.50
N THR A 146 30.64 9.10 39.57
CA THR A 146 29.45 8.23 39.52
C THR A 146 28.15 8.95 39.85
N ASN A 147 28.17 10.26 40.16
CA ASN A 147 26.99 11.04 40.50
C ASN A 147 27.20 12.57 40.33
N ARG A 148 26.14 13.35 40.62
CA ARG A 148 26.18 14.80 40.92
C ARG A 148 26.66 15.72 39.78
N LEU A 149 26.32 15.38 38.52
CA LEU A 149 26.66 16.20 37.35
C LEU A 149 26.17 17.66 37.48
N LEU A 150 24.96 17.90 37.99
CA LEU A 150 24.44 19.27 38.18
C LEU A 150 25.32 20.09 39.14
N ASP A 151 25.75 19.51 40.25
CA ASP A 151 26.62 20.20 41.21
C ASP A 151 28.01 20.42 40.64
N ALA A 152 28.47 19.51 39.76
CA ALA A 152 29.75 19.64 39.07
C ALA A 152 29.73 20.80 38.07
N ILE A 153 28.66 20.91 37.26
CA ILE A 153 28.46 22.03 36.34
C ILE A 153 28.41 23.36 37.10
N ARG A 154 27.68 23.39 38.23
CA ARG A 154 27.63 24.57 39.11
C ARG A 154 29.02 24.95 39.63
N SER A 155 29.76 23.97 40.15
CA SER A 155 31.12 24.20 40.67
C SER A 155 32.06 24.70 39.58
N TYR A 156 32.00 24.12 38.38
CA TYR A 156 32.74 24.61 37.21
C TYR A 156 32.42 26.08 36.91
N ILE A 157 31.15 26.44 36.88
CA ILE A 157 30.70 27.81 36.60
C ILE A 157 31.14 28.78 37.70
N GLU A 158 31.05 28.39 38.97
CA GLU A 158 31.52 29.20 40.11
C GLU A 158 33.03 29.45 40.04
N ILE A 159 33.82 28.45 39.62
CA ILE A 159 35.26 28.57 39.41
C ILE A 159 35.59 29.44 38.19
N GLU A 160 34.87 29.28 37.07
CA GLU A 160 35.06 30.13 35.89
C GLU A 160 34.77 31.60 36.18
N LYS A 161 33.72 31.89 36.95
CA LYS A 161 33.36 33.25 37.39
C LYS A 161 34.38 33.83 38.39
N ASN A 162 35.01 33.00 39.21
CA ASN A 162 36.04 33.43 40.15
C ASN A 162 37.15 32.39 40.30
N LYS A 163 38.25 32.59 39.56
CA LYS A 163 39.40 31.67 39.51
C LYS A 163 40.14 31.51 40.85
N ASN A 164 39.96 32.44 41.79
CA ASN A 164 40.56 32.31 43.13
C ASN A 164 40.00 31.11 43.91
N ASN A 165 38.84 30.59 43.51
CA ASN A 165 38.22 29.43 44.14
C ASN A 165 38.86 28.10 43.76
N ILE A 166 39.74 28.03 42.73
CA ILE A 166 40.30 26.76 42.24
C ILE A 166 40.88 25.90 43.38
N GLY A 167 41.66 26.50 44.28
CA GLY A 167 42.27 25.77 45.41
C GLY A 167 41.24 25.17 46.37
N TYR A 168 40.20 25.95 46.70
CA TYR A 168 39.10 25.50 47.58
C TYR A 168 38.38 24.28 47.00
N TYR A 169 38.02 24.32 45.71
CA TYR A 169 37.34 23.20 45.06
C TYR A 169 38.26 21.99 44.84
N LEU A 170 39.54 22.22 44.52
CA LEU A 170 40.53 21.16 44.31
C LEU A 170 40.83 20.36 45.58
N SER A 171 40.81 21.01 46.76
CA SER A 171 41.06 20.36 48.06
C SER A 171 39.94 19.41 48.52
N SER A 172 38.80 19.39 47.82
CA SER A 172 37.66 18.55 48.16
C SER A 172 37.89 17.08 47.79
N THR A 173 37.41 16.15 48.62
CA THR A 173 37.35 14.72 48.26
C THR A 173 36.19 14.42 47.29
N GLU A 174 35.18 15.29 47.25
CA GLU A 174 34.03 15.13 46.37
C GLU A 174 34.35 15.41 44.89
N SER A 175 34.00 14.45 44.02
CA SER A 175 34.23 14.50 42.57
C SER A 175 33.61 15.73 41.91
N TYR A 176 32.40 16.10 42.30
CA TYR A 176 31.67 17.25 41.75
C TYR A 176 32.31 18.60 42.13
N ARG A 177 33.32 18.63 43.02
CA ARG A 177 34.10 19.84 43.33
C ARG A 177 35.51 19.77 42.76
N ASN A 178 36.21 18.66 42.99
CA ASN A 178 37.63 18.58 42.60
C ASN A 178 37.84 18.41 41.09
N LEU A 179 36.99 17.68 40.36
CA LEU A 179 37.08 17.50 38.91
C LEU A 179 36.88 18.81 38.13
N PRO A 180 35.88 19.66 38.46
CA PRO A 180 35.81 21.02 37.91
C PRO A 180 37.10 21.81 38.10
N ALA A 181 37.66 21.81 39.31
CA ALA A 181 38.89 22.54 39.59
C ALA A 181 40.08 21.99 38.80
N LEU A 182 40.20 20.67 38.69
CA LEU A 182 41.23 20.00 37.90
C LEU A 182 41.09 20.33 36.41
N PHE A 183 39.87 20.32 35.87
CA PHE A 183 39.59 20.66 34.48
C PHE A 183 40.02 22.09 34.17
N VAL A 184 39.62 23.05 35.01
CA VAL A 184 40.00 24.46 34.83
C VAL A 184 41.51 24.65 34.97
N LEU A 185 42.11 24.04 35.99
CA LEU A 185 43.56 24.11 36.22
C LEU A 185 44.31 23.56 35.01
N ASN A 186 43.99 22.36 34.53
CA ASN A 186 44.63 21.75 33.37
C ASN A 186 44.48 22.59 32.10
N ARG A 187 43.37 23.32 31.95
CA ARG A 187 43.16 24.24 30.81
C ARG A 187 43.97 25.53 30.92
N GLU A 188 44.18 26.06 32.12
CA GLU A 188 44.92 27.31 32.33
C GLU A 188 46.44 27.08 32.51
N MET A 189 46.88 25.89 32.96
CA MET A 189 48.30 25.55 33.19
C MET A 189 49.20 25.75 31.96
N PRO A 190 48.80 25.37 30.72
CA PRO A 190 49.58 25.66 29.52
C PRO A 190 49.77 27.15 29.23
N LYS A 191 48.96 28.03 29.82
CA LYS A 191 49.05 29.50 29.67
C LYS A 191 49.96 30.14 30.73
N LEU A 192 50.28 29.42 31.80
CA LEU A 192 51.25 29.85 32.81
C LEU A 192 52.67 29.52 32.33
N LYS A 193 53.34 30.48 31.70
CA LYS A 193 54.80 30.46 31.51
C LYS A 193 55.50 30.67 32.86
N ILE A 194 55.43 29.69 33.76
CA ILE A 194 56.26 29.66 34.96
C ILE A 194 57.63 29.09 34.56
N PRO A 195 58.76 29.69 34.96
CA PRO A 195 60.09 29.13 34.72
C PRO A 195 60.29 27.83 35.52
N ILE A 196 60.05 26.69 34.87
CA ILE A 196 60.22 25.33 35.43
C ILE A 196 61.72 24.97 35.47
N ARG A 197 62.49 25.58 36.37
CA ARG A 197 63.88 25.14 36.64
C ARG A 197 64.06 24.43 37.98
N GLU A 198 63.07 24.47 38.88
CA GLU A 198 63.17 23.81 40.20
C GLU A 198 62.38 22.50 40.31
N ILE A 199 61.39 22.23 39.44
CA ILE A 199 60.58 21.00 39.48
C ILE A 199 61.32 19.79 38.87
N GLN A 200 62.28 20.06 37.99
CA GLN A 200 62.91 19.07 37.12
C GLN A 200 63.79 18.06 37.88
N ASN A 201 64.30 18.43 39.06
CA ASN A 201 65.28 17.60 39.77
C ASN A 201 64.68 16.56 40.73
N ASN A 202 63.39 16.67 41.10
CA ASN A 202 62.79 15.80 42.13
C ASN A 202 61.63 14.91 41.64
N LEU A 203 61.15 15.05 40.40
CA LEU A 203 59.97 14.29 39.89
C LEU A 203 60.19 13.54 38.55
N VAL A 204 61.25 13.83 37.80
CA VAL A 204 61.33 13.45 36.37
C VAL A 204 61.73 11.99 36.13
N GLN A 205 62.50 11.36 37.03
CA GLN A 205 63.00 10.00 36.81
C GLN A 205 61.91 8.90 36.76
N PRO A 206 60.96 8.82 37.73
CA PRO A 206 59.90 7.80 37.68
C PRO A 206 58.84 8.07 36.60
N VAL A 207 58.65 9.33 36.19
CA VAL A 207 57.71 9.71 35.12
C VAL A 207 58.25 9.31 33.74
N SER A 208 59.57 9.39 33.52
CA SER A 208 60.20 9.00 32.25
C SER A 208 60.00 7.52 31.92
N GLU A 209 60.17 6.62 32.89
CA GLU A 209 59.99 5.18 32.69
C GLU A 209 58.51 4.81 32.48
N SER A 210 57.59 5.48 33.17
CA SER A 210 56.16 5.32 32.95
C SER A 210 55.71 5.86 31.59
N MET A 211 56.31 6.96 31.11
CA MET A 211 56.01 7.53 29.79
C MET A 211 56.51 6.64 28.65
N ASP A 212 57.70 6.04 28.76
CA ASP A 212 58.21 5.13 27.73
C ASP A 212 57.40 3.83 27.65
N ASN A 213 56.95 3.30 28.79
CA ASN A 213 56.07 2.13 28.82
C ASN A 213 54.68 2.47 28.27
N MET A 214 54.11 3.61 28.65
CA MET A 214 52.81 4.07 28.15
C MET A 214 52.85 4.42 26.66
N ALA A 215 53.96 4.94 26.15
CA ALA A 215 54.15 5.20 24.72
C ALA A 215 54.20 3.90 23.91
N LYS A 216 54.89 2.85 24.42
CA LYS A 216 54.90 1.52 23.80
C LYS A 216 53.52 0.86 23.82
N GLU A 217 52.83 0.91 24.96
CA GLU A 217 51.48 0.34 25.12
C GLU A 217 50.47 1.08 24.23
N THR A 218 50.58 2.41 24.13
CA THR A 218 49.76 3.24 23.24
C THR A 218 50.01 2.92 21.77
N GLU A 219 51.27 2.74 21.36
CA GLU A 219 51.64 2.33 19.99
C GLU A 219 51.10 0.93 19.65
N GLU A 220 51.15 -0.02 20.59
CA GLU A 220 50.55 -1.35 20.42
C GLU A 220 49.03 -1.30 20.33
N HIS A 221 48.37 -0.51 21.17
CA HIS A 221 46.93 -0.30 21.10
C HIS A 221 46.50 0.40 19.81
N PHE A 222 47.30 1.36 19.29
CA PHE A 222 47.04 1.98 17.99
C PHE A 222 47.17 0.96 16.86
N LYS A 223 48.19 0.08 16.87
CA LYS A 223 48.32 -1.00 15.88
C LYS A 223 47.16 -2.00 15.95
N GLN A 224 46.75 -2.38 17.15
CA GLN A 224 45.60 -3.27 17.35
C GLN A 224 44.30 -2.62 16.87
N THR A 225 44.09 -1.34 17.19
CA THR A 225 42.91 -0.59 16.76
C THR A 225 42.89 -0.41 15.24
N ALA A 226 44.03 -0.06 14.63
CA ALA A 226 44.15 0.04 13.18
C ALA A 226 43.87 -1.30 12.48
N ASN A 227 44.38 -2.42 13.02
CA ASN A 227 44.09 -3.75 12.49
C ASN A 227 42.62 -4.15 12.66
N LEU A 228 41.97 -3.77 13.77
CA LEU A 228 40.53 -3.98 13.97
C LEU A 228 39.69 -3.15 13.00
N VAL A 229 40.08 -1.89 12.75
CA VAL A 229 39.44 -1.02 11.76
C VAL A 229 39.59 -1.62 10.36
N ASP A 230 40.80 -2.03 9.94
CA ASP A 230 41.03 -2.64 8.62
C ASP A 230 40.25 -3.97 8.45
N LYS A 231 40.20 -4.79 9.50
CA LYS A 231 39.43 -6.04 9.51
C LYS A 231 37.92 -5.77 9.41
N ASN A 232 37.41 -4.76 10.11
CA ASN A 232 36.01 -4.38 10.06
C ASN A 232 35.66 -3.77 8.71
N ASP A 233 36.52 -2.93 8.13
CA ASP A 233 36.35 -2.37 6.79
C ASP A 233 36.28 -3.48 5.72
N LYS A 234 37.14 -4.50 5.81
CA LYS A 234 37.07 -5.68 4.93
C LYS A 234 35.75 -6.44 5.07
N LYS A 235 35.31 -6.71 6.31
CA LYS A 235 34.02 -7.37 6.55
C LYS A 235 32.83 -6.55 6.03
N ILE A 236 32.85 -5.23 6.23
CA ILE A 236 31.79 -4.33 5.73
C ILE A 236 31.75 -4.38 4.20
N ARG A 237 32.92 -4.39 3.53
CA ARG A 237 33.00 -4.54 2.07
C ARG A 237 32.47 -5.89 1.59
N GLU A 238 32.81 -6.98 2.28
CA GLU A 238 32.30 -8.33 1.96
C GLU A 238 30.77 -8.40 2.09
N ILE A 239 30.21 -7.91 3.21
CA ILE A 239 28.77 -7.84 3.44
C ILE A 239 28.08 -6.99 2.36
N PHE A 240 28.68 -5.86 1.98
CA PHE A 240 28.13 -4.98 0.96
C PHE A 240 28.12 -5.66 -0.42
N ILE A 241 29.19 -6.38 -0.78
CA ILE A 241 29.26 -7.13 -2.05
C ILE A 241 28.23 -8.27 -2.06
N GLU A 242 28.09 -9.00 -0.95
CA GLU A 242 27.10 -10.08 -0.80
C GLU A 242 25.67 -9.54 -0.94
N HIS A 243 25.33 -8.47 -0.20
CA HIS A 243 24.01 -7.84 -0.30
C HIS A 243 23.75 -7.24 -1.68
N SER A 244 24.76 -6.65 -2.33
CA SER A 244 24.62 -6.15 -3.70
C SER A 244 24.27 -7.27 -4.67
N ARG A 245 24.89 -8.45 -4.50
CA ARG A 245 24.60 -9.64 -5.32
C ARG A 245 23.18 -10.16 -5.08
N GLU A 246 22.74 -10.21 -3.82
CA GLU A 246 21.37 -10.60 -3.48
C GLU A 246 20.33 -9.64 -4.06
N VAL A 247 20.61 -8.33 -4.04
CA VAL A 247 19.74 -7.31 -4.65
C VAL A 247 19.68 -7.47 -6.16
N ASP A 248 20.80 -7.73 -6.82
CA ASP A 248 20.85 -7.97 -8.27
C ASP A 248 20.09 -9.25 -8.66
N GLU A 249 20.23 -10.33 -7.88
CA GLU A 249 19.49 -11.57 -8.08
C GLU A 249 17.99 -11.38 -7.84
N PHE A 250 17.61 -10.65 -6.78
CA PHE A 250 16.22 -10.28 -6.52
C PHE A 250 15.63 -9.46 -7.66
N LYS A 251 16.38 -8.48 -8.18
CA LYS A 251 15.95 -7.67 -9.32
C LYS A 251 15.74 -8.53 -10.57
N HIS A 252 16.66 -9.45 -10.86
CA HIS A 252 16.51 -10.36 -11.99
C HIS A 252 15.28 -11.27 -11.86
N ASN A 253 15.06 -11.82 -10.66
CA ASN A 253 13.88 -12.64 -10.36
C ASN A 253 12.57 -11.86 -10.50
N LEU A 254 12.57 -10.58 -10.08
CA LEU A 254 11.42 -9.69 -10.22
C LEU A 254 11.13 -9.36 -11.69
N GLU A 255 12.16 -9.09 -12.49
CA GLU A 255 12.02 -8.87 -13.94
C GLU A 255 11.51 -10.12 -14.66
N GLN A 256 12.02 -11.31 -14.31
CA GLN A 256 11.50 -12.57 -14.84
C GLN A 256 10.03 -12.79 -14.46
N TRP A 257 9.69 -12.62 -13.18
CA TRP A 257 8.32 -12.76 -12.71
C TRP A 257 7.37 -11.78 -13.41
N GLN A 258 7.80 -10.54 -13.62
CA GLN A 258 7.01 -9.53 -14.32
C GLN A 258 6.74 -9.96 -15.77
N ASN A 259 7.76 -10.40 -16.49
CA ASN A 259 7.61 -10.88 -17.87
C ASN A 259 6.70 -12.11 -17.97
N ASP A 260 6.84 -13.07 -17.04
CA ASP A 260 6.02 -14.27 -16.98
C ASP A 260 4.54 -13.93 -16.73
N LYS A 261 4.28 -12.98 -15.82
CA LYS A 261 2.92 -12.51 -15.53
C LYS A 261 2.32 -11.74 -16.69
N GLU A 262 3.09 -10.86 -17.33
CA GLU A 262 2.60 -10.12 -18.51
C GLU A 262 2.24 -11.09 -19.65
N THR A 263 3.08 -12.10 -19.90
CA THR A 263 2.82 -13.14 -20.91
C THR A 263 1.58 -13.97 -20.56
N SER A 264 1.44 -14.37 -19.29
CA SER A 264 0.29 -15.14 -18.82
C SER A 264 -1.02 -14.36 -18.95
N ILE A 265 -1.01 -13.05 -18.65
CA ILE A 265 -2.18 -12.18 -18.80
C ILE A 265 -2.57 -12.06 -20.27
N LYS A 266 -1.61 -11.80 -21.17
CA LYS A 266 -1.88 -11.73 -22.61
C LYS A 266 -2.49 -13.02 -23.16
N ILE A 267 -1.96 -14.18 -22.76
CA ILE A 267 -2.53 -15.49 -23.15
C ILE A 267 -3.96 -15.64 -22.63
N LEU A 268 -4.22 -15.23 -21.38
CA LEU A 268 -5.55 -15.31 -20.78
C LEU A 268 -6.56 -14.38 -21.46
N GLU A 269 -6.16 -13.15 -21.79
CA GLU A 269 -6.97 -12.17 -22.52
C GLU A 269 -7.35 -12.71 -23.91
N ASP A 270 -6.38 -13.18 -24.69
CA ASP A 270 -6.63 -13.75 -26.03
C ASP A 270 -7.52 -15.00 -25.96
N THR A 271 -7.32 -15.85 -24.95
CA THR A 271 -8.17 -17.03 -24.72
C THR A 271 -9.60 -16.64 -24.37
N TYR A 272 -9.79 -15.62 -23.54
CA TYR A 272 -11.10 -15.15 -23.10
C TYR A 272 -11.85 -14.44 -24.24
N GLU A 273 -11.14 -13.64 -25.04
CA GLU A 273 -11.70 -12.98 -26.22
C GLU A 273 -12.20 -14.01 -27.25
N LYS A 274 -11.38 -15.03 -27.57
CA LYS A 274 -11.75 -16.14 -28.46
C LYS A 274 -12.94 -16.94 -27.91
N LYS A 275 -13.01 -17.15 -26.59
CA LYS A 275 -14.16 -17.81 -25.95
C LYS A 275 -15.45 -16.98 -26.10
N LEU A 276 -15.39 -15.68 -25.88
CA LEU A 276 -16.57 -14.81 -25.99
C LEU A 276 -17.14 -14.77 -27.41
N GLN A 277 -16.27 -14.74 -28.43
CA GLN A 277 -16.68 -14.73 -29.83
C GLN A 277 -17.41 -16.03 -30.25
N LEU A 278 -17.08 -17.17 -29.63
CA LEU A 278 -17.61 -18.49 -30.00
C LEU A 278 -18.74 -19.02 -29.10
N GLU A 279 -18.99 -18.38 -27.95
CA GLU A 279 -20.08 -18.76 -27.03
C GLU A 279 -21.47 -18.36 -27.55
N ALA A 280 -21.56 -17.21 -28.22
CA ALA A 280 -22.80 -16.71 -28.82
C ALA A 280 -23.38 -17.64 -29.91
N PRO A 281 -22.60 -18.13 -30.90
CA PRO A 281 -23.11 -19.06 -31.91
C PRO A 281 -23.49 -20.43 -31.32
N GLU A 282 -22.75 -20.96 -30.34
CA GLU A 282 -23.10 -22.23 -29.68
C GLU A 282 -24.48 -22.16 -29.02
N LYS A 283 -24.74 -21.09 -28.24
CA LYS A 283 -26.05 -20.88 -27.60
C LYS A 283 -27.16 -20.78 -28.63
N LEU A 284 -26.93 -20.07 -29.74
CA LEU A 284 -27.90 -19.91 -30.82
C LEU A 284 -28.27 -21.25 -31.48
N TRP A 285 -27.28 -22.10 -31.79
CA TRP A 285 -27.52 -23.39 -32.43
C TRP A 285 -28.24 -24.37 -31.51
N LYS A 286 -27.85 -24.39 -30.23
CA LYS A 286 -28.50 -25.19 -29.18
C LYS A 286 -29.97 -24.80 -29.00
N GLU A 287 -30.25 -23.50 -28.96
CA GLU A 287 -31.62 -23.00 -28.81
C GLU A 287 -32.47 -23.30 -30.05
N ARG A 288 -31.92 -23.14 -31.26
CA ARG A 288 -32.61 -23.50 -32.51
C ARG A 288 -32.90 -25.00 -32.59
N SER A 289 -31.93 -25.87 -32.30
CA SER A 289 -32.13 -27.32 -32.27
C SER A 289 -33.26 -27.71 -31.30
N LYS A 290 -33.24 -27.15 -30.08
CA LYS A 290 -34.30 -27.37 -29.08
C LYS A 290 -35.68 -26.90 -29.58
N ASN A 291 -35.75 -25.76 -30.27
CA ASN A 291 -37.02 -25.26 -30.81
C ASN A 291 -37.58 -26.16 -31.93
N TYR A 292 -36.73 -26.71 -32.80
CA TYR A 292 -37.17 -27.62 -33.87
C TYR A 292 -37.54 -29.03 -33.36
N THR A 293 -36.88 -29.54 -32.32
CA THR A 293 -37.29 -30.80 -31.68
C THR A 293 -38.64 -30.68 -30.96
N ILE A 294 -38.88 -29.55 -30.28
CA ILE A 294 -40.19 -29.25 -29.67
C ILE A 294 -41.27 -29.15 -30.75
N LYS A 295 -41.01 -28.41 -31.83
CA LYS A 295 -41.95 -28.30 -32.96
C LYS A 295 -42.24 -29.66 -33.59
N ALA A 296 -41.22 -30.48 -33.84
CA ALA A 296 -41.40 -31.83 -34.38
C ALA A 296 -42.28 -32.70 -33.46
N ARG A 297 -42.09 -32.59 -32.13
CA ARG A 297 -42.92 -33.30 -31.14
C ARG A 297 -44.36 -32.79 -31.12
N CYS A 298 -44.58 -31.48 -31.20
CA CYS A 298 -45.92 -30.91 -31.33
C CYS A 298 -46.61 -31.38 -32.61
N TRP A 299 -45.91 -31.43 -33.75
CA TRP A 299 -46.44 -31.96 -35.01
C TRP A 299 -46.75 -33.47 -34.93
N MET A 300 -45.93 -34.26 -34.23
CA MET A 300 -46.21 -35.69 -33.98
C MET A 300 -47.47 -35.89 -33.13
N VAL A 301 -47.63 -35.11 -32.06
CA VAL A 301 -48.84 -35.15 -31.22
C VAL A 301 -50.07 -34.70 -32.02
N GLY A 302 -49.93 -33.62 -32.80
CA GLY A 302 -50.98 -33.14 -33.71
C GLY A 302 -51.39 -34.19 -34.74
N LEU A 303 -50.43 -34.93 -35.31
CA LEU A 303 -50.70 -36.05 -36.22
C LEU A 303 -51.46 -37.18 -35.52
N ALA A 304 -51.06 -37.56 -34.31
CA ALA A 304 -51.76 -38.61 -33.55
C ALA A 304 -53.22 -38.23 -33.27
N ILE A 305 -53.47 -36.99 -32.84
CA ILE A 305 -54.84 -36.47 -32.63
C ILE A 305 -55.61 -36.44 -33.94
N PHE A 306 -54.98 -36.00 -35.03
CA PHE A 306 -55.59 -35.97 -36.35
C PHE A 306 -55.99 -37.37 -36.82
N ILE A 307 -55.14 -38.38 -36.64
CA ILE A 307 -55.45 -39.79 -36.97
C ILE A 307 -56.65 -40.29 -36.14
N VAL A 308 -56.69 -40.01 -34.83
CA VAL A 308 -57.81 -40.42 -33.96
C VAL A 308 -59.11 -39.73 -34.39
N ALA A 309 -59.07 -38.42 -34.65
CA ALA A 309 -60.22 -37.65 -35.13
C ALA A 309 -60.71 -38.15 -36.50
N LEU A 310 -59.78 -38.56 -37.35
CA LEU A 310 -60.05 -39.07 -38.69
C LEU A 310 -60.65 -40.48 -38.66
N ILE A 311 -60.20 -41.36 -37.74
CA ILE A 311 -60.83 -42.66 -37.48
C ILE A 311 -62.26 -42.45 -36.95
N TYR A 312 -62.44 -41.51 -36.02
CA TYR A 312 -63.76 -41.17 -35.48
C TYR A 312 -64.70 -40.61 -36.55
N SER A 313 -64.21 -39.66 -37.37
CA SER A 313 -64.97 -39.07 -38.47
C SER A 313 -65.29 -40.09 -39.56
N ALA A 314 -64.36 -40.98 -39.91
CA ALA A 314 -64.59 -42.05 -40.87
C ALA A 314 -65.64 -43.04 -40.33
N GLY A 315 -65.59 -43.40 -39.05
CA GLY A 315 -66.60 -44.23 -38.40
C GLY A 315 -67.99 -43.57 -38.38
N SER A 316 -68.05 -42.28 -38.04
CA SER A 316 -69.30 -41.49 -38.06
C SER A 316 -69.89 -41.36 -39.48
N LEU A 317 -69.05 -41.12 -40.49
CA LEU A 317 -69.45 -41.13 -41.90
C LEU A 317 -69.90 -42.53 -42.34
N LEU A 318 -69.27 -43.59 -41.87
CA LEU A 318 -69.66 -44.97 -42.18
C LEU A 318 -71.06 -45.27 -41.65
N VAL A 319 -71.36 -44.87 -40.40
CA VAL A 319 -72.69 -44.98 -39.80
C VAL A 319 -73.70 -44.13 -40.56
N SER A 320 -73.36 -42.86 -40.86
CA SER A 320 -74.27 -41.95 -41.57
C SER A 320 -74.60 -42.43 -42.98
N ILE A 321 -73.61 -42.97 -43.71
CA ILE A 321 -73.84 -43.54 -45.05
C ILE A 321 -74.61 -44.86 -44.94
N HIS A 322 -74.30 -45.71 -43.95
CA HIS A 322 -75.03 -46.97 -43.73
C HIS A 322 -76.51 -46.72 -43.37
N ASP A 323 -76.81 -45.74 -42.53
CA ASP A 323 -78.17 -45.34 -42.18
C ASP A 323 -78.90 -44.68 -43.36
N TYR A 324 -78.20 -43.84 -44.13
CA TYR A 324 -78.74 -43.24 -45.36
C TYR A 324 -79.12 -44.30 -46.42
N LEU A 325 -78.34 -45.39 -46.50
CA LEU A 325 -78.62 -46.51 -47.41
C LEU A 325 -79.69 -47.48 -46.87
N ARG A 326 -79.77 -47.69 -45.56
CA ARG A 326 -80.85 -48.46 -44.93
C ARG A 326 -82.23 -47.81 -45.13
N GLY A 327 -82.25 -46.49 -45.26
CA GLY A 327 -83.47 -45.72 -45.58
C GLY A 327 -83.85 -45.74 -47.07
N THR A 328 -83.07 -46.38 -47.94
CA THR A 328 -83.26 -46.33 -49.39
C THR A 328 -83.21 -47.73 -50.01
N GLU A 329 -84.24 -48.55 -49.76
CA GLU A 329 -84.49 -49.78 -50.53
C GLU A 329 -85.01 -49.50 -51.96
N GLU A 330 -85.19 -48.25 -52.36
CA GLU A 330 -85.65 -47.92 -53.72
C GLU A 330 -84.94 -46.67 -54.23
N GLN A 331 -83.76 -46.83 -54.84
CA GLN A 331 -83.33 -46.03 -56.01
C GLN A 331 -81.97 -46.50 -56.52
N ASP A 332 -82.00 -47.19 -57.66
CA ASP A 332 -80.85 -47.41 -58.54
C ASP A 332 -80.31 -46.05 -59.02
N ILE A 333 -79.22 -45.57 -58.41
CA ILE A 333 -78.40 -44.51 -58.99
C ILE A 333 -77.20 -45.19 -59.68
N PRO A 334 -77.15 -45.28 -61.03
CA PRO A 334 -76.26 -46.23 -61.71
C PRO A 334 -74.80 -45.82 -61.79
N PHE A 335 -74.41 -44.60 -61.37
CA PHE A 335 -73.14 -44.02 -61.82
C PHE A 335 -72.06 -43.82 -60.76
N LEU A 336 -72.38 -43.96 -59.46
CA LEU A 336 -71.37 -43.95 -58.41
C LEU A 336 -71.60 -45.16 -57.53
N ARG A 337 -70.95 -46.28 -57.87
CA ARG A 337 -70.85 -47.40 -56.93
C ARG A 337 -70.30 -46.84 -55.62
N GLN A 338 -71.02 -47.11 -54.54
CA GLN A 338 -70.70 -46.71 -53.17
C GLN A 338 -69.22 -46.96 -52.80
N SER A 339 -68.62 -48.01 -53.37
CA SER A 339 -67.20 -48.34 -53.25
C SER A 339 -66.23 -47.27 -53.78
N PHE A 340 -66.59 -46.53 -54.82
CA PHE A 340 -65.72 -45.52 -55.43
C PHE A 340 -65.48 -44.31 -54.50
N ILE A 341 -66.54 -43.86 -53.81
CA ILE A 341 -66.46 -42.74 -52.85
C ILE A 341 -65.56 -43.13 -51.67
N TYR A 342 -65.66 -44.37 -51.18
CA TYR A 342 -64.77 -44.87 -50.12
C TYR A 342 -63.31 -44.93 -50.57
N VAL A 343 -63.04 -45.43 -51.79
CA VAL A 343 -61.68 -45.52 -52.33
C VAL A 343 -61.07 -44.12 -52.54
N ALA A 344 -61.85 -43.16 -53.05
CA ALA A 344 -61.41 -41.78 -53.22
C ALA A 344 -61.11 -41.09 -51.88
N LEU A 345 -61.98 -41.27 -50.88
CA LEU A 345 -61.77 -40.74 -49.53
C LEU A 345 -60.52 -41.35 -48.88
N ILE A 346 -60.38 -42.67 -48.88
CA ILE A 346 -59.21 -43.37 -48.32
C ILE A 346 -57.92 -42.91 -49.00
N SER A 347 -57.94 -42.76 -50.33
CA SER A 347 -56.78 -42.28 -51.10
C SER A 347 -56.38 -40.86 -50.73
N PHE A 348 -57.36 -39.97 -50.52
CA PHE A 348 -57.11 -38.60 -50.06
C PHE A 348 -56.54 -38.55 -48.63
N LEU A 349 -57.02 -39.41 -47.73
CA LEU A 349 -56.53 -39.49 -46.35
C LEU A 349 -55.07 -40.00 -46.30
N ILE A 350 -54.74 -41.02 -47.09
CA ILE A 350 -53.37 -41.52 -47.24
C ILE A 350 -52.44 -40.40 -47.75
N TYR A 351 -52.92 -39.58 -48.68
CA TYR A 351 -52.16 -38.44 -49.20
C TYR A 351 -51.88 -37.38 -48.13
N LEU A 352 -52.86 -37.03 -47.28
CA LEU A 352 -52.65 -36.10 -46.16
C LEU A 352 -51.65 -36.63 -45.13
N ILE A 353 -51.74 -37.92 -44.78
CA ILE A 353 -50.78 -38.56 -43.88
C ILE A 353 -49.36 -38.47 -44.46
N ARG A 354 -49.19 -38.71 -45.77
CA ARG A 354 -47.91 -38.61 -46.46
C ARG A 354 -47.32 -37.19 -46.38
N ILE A 355 -48.14 -36.15 -46.51
CA ILE A 355 -47.70 -34.75 -46.38
C ILE A 355 -47.21 -34.47 -44.95
N ILE A 356 -47.96 -34.89 -43.93
CA ILE A 356 -47.60 -34.61 -42.54
C ILE A 356 -46.32 -35.37 -42.15
N ILE A 357 -46.15 -36.62 -42.60
CA ILE A 357 -44.91 -37.38 -42.42
C ILE A 357 -43.72 -36.63 -43.03
N LYS A 358 -43.85 -36.09 -44.25
CA LYS A 358 -42.79 -35.28 -44.87
C LYS A 358 -42.44 -34.03 -44.06
N ILE A 359 -43.43 -33.35 -43.46
CA ILE A 359 -43.20 -32.17 -42.61
C ILE A 359 -42.47 -32.55 -41.32
N ILE A 360 -42.86 -33.65 -40.67
CA ILE A 360 -42.20 -34.16 -39.45
C ILE A 360 -40.74 -34.54 -39.74
N ILE A 361 -40.51 -35.33 -40.80
CA ILE A 361 -39.17 -35.73 -41.22
C ILE A 361 -38.31 -34.50 -41.51
N SER A 362 -38.85 -33.50 -42.22
CA SER A 362 -38.11 -32.25 -42.48
C SER A 362 -37.76 -31.48 -41.20
N SER A 363 -38.66 -31.43 -40.20
CA SER A 363 -38.39 -30.77 -38.92
C SER A 363 -37.34 -31.52 -38.09
N GLN A 364 -37.31 -32.86 -38.18
CA GLN A 364 -36.31 -33.69 -37.52
C GLN A 364 -34.93 -33.57 -38.17
N HIS A 365 -34.86 -33.59 -39.51
CA HIS A 365 -33.60 -33.34 -40.22
C HIS A 365 -33.02 -31.96 -39.87
N MET A 366 -33.85 -30.91 -39.83
CA MET A 366 -33.43 -29.58 -39.39
C MET A 366 -32.84 -29.60 -37.97
N ALA A 367 -33.49 -30.28 -37.03
CA ALA A 367 -33.00 -30.38 -35.66
C ALA A 367 -31.64 -31.08 -35.58
N MET A 368 -31.49 -32.20 -36.30
CA MET A 368 -30.25 -32.98 -36.33
C MET A 368 -29.09 -32.21 -36.97
N GLU A 369 -29.36 -31.45 -38.04
CA GLU A 369 -28.36 -30.56 -38.67
C GLU A 369 -27.90 -29.44 -37.71
N TYR A 370 -28.82 -28.83 -36.95
CA TYR A 370 -28.44 -27.82 -35.95
C TYR A 370 -27.67 -28.41 -34.76
N GLU A 371 -27.96 -29.65 -34.38
CA GLU A 371 -27.20 -30.39 -33.36
C GLU A 371 -25.79 -30.74 -33.83
N GLN A 372 -25.63 -31.13 -35.10
CA GLN A 372 -24.31 -31.34 -35.71
C GLN A 372 -23.49 -30.06 -35.76
N LYS A 373 -24.12 -28.91 -36.09
CA LYS A 373 -23.47 -27.59 -36.04
C LYS A 373 -23.09 -27.17 -34.62
N GLU A 374 -23.90 -27.48 -33.62
CA GLU A 374 -23.55 -27.28 -32.20
C GLU A 374 -22.33 -28.13 -31.79
N ALA A 375 -22.32 -29.42 -32.15
CA ALA A 375 -21.21 -30.33 -31.87
C ALA A 375 -19.90 -29.88 -32.55
N LEU A 376 -19.98 -29.43 -33.80
CA LEU A 376 -18.84 -28.89 -34.55
C LEU A 376 -18.32 -27.58 -33.91
N THR A 377 -19.21 -26.71 -33.44
CA THR A 377 -18.84 -25.47 -32.73
C THR A 377 -18.11 -25.80 -31.42
N ARG A 378 -18.61 -26.77 -30.65
CA ARG A 378 -17.94 -27.23 -29.41
C ARG A 378 -16.60 -27.89 -29.68
N PHE A 379 -16.50 -28.68 -30.74
CA PHE A 379 -15.24 -29.30 -31.15
C PHE A 379 -14.19 -28.23 -31.51
N TYR A 380 -14.59 -27.20 -32.27
CA TYR A 380 -13.71 -26.08 -32.59
C TYR A 380 -13.28 -25.29 -31.34
N GLN A 381 -14.20 -25.00 -30.43
CA GLN A 381 -13.87 -24.38 -29.13
C GLN A 381 -12.83 -25.20 -28.34
N ALA A 382 -12.96 -26.53 -28.32
CA ALA A 382 -12.02 -27.42 -27.63
C ALA A 382 -10.64 -27.47 -28.30
N LEU A 383 -10.57 -27.34 -29.63
CA LEU A 383 -9.30 -27.25 -30.36
C LEU A 383 -8.56 -25.95 -30.05
N VAL A 384 -9.27 -24.82 -30.07
CA VAL A 384 -8.72 -23.50 -29.73
C VAL A 384 -8.29 -23.44 -28.26
N TYR A 385 -9.07 -24.03 -27.35
CA TYR A 385 -8.76 -24.10 -25.92
C TYR A 385 -7.49 -24.92 -25.61
N ASN A 386 -7.21 -25.96 -26.41
CA ASN A 386 -6.00 -26.78 -26.26
C ASN A 386 -4.76 -26.15 -26.91
N GLY A 387 -4.82 -24.89 -27.36
CA GLY A 387 -3.67 -24.16 -27.89
C GLY A 387 -3.13 -24.71 -29.21
N LYS A 388 -3.90 -25.55 -29.93
CA LYS A 388 -3.55 -25.93 -31.30
C LYS A 388 -3.94 -24.78 -32.22
N ASP A 389 -2.94 -24.19 -32.87
CA ASP A 389 -3.14 -23.17 -33.88
C ASP A 389 -3.86 -23.82 -35.07
N VAL A 390 -5.18 -23.63 -35.16
CA VAL A 390 -5.98 -24.15 -36.27
C VAL A 390 -5.63 -23.31 -37.48
N ASP A 391 -5.07 -23.96 -38.51
CA ASP A 391 -4.56 -23.27 -39.69
C ASP A 391 -5.67 -22.44 -40.37
N LYS A 392 -5.29 -21.36 -41.06
CA LYS A 392 -6.25 -20.46 -41.71
C LYS A 392 -7.17 -21.22 -42.67
N GLU A 393 -6.68 -22.27 -43.35
CA GLU A 393 -7.50 -23.09 -44.25
C GLU A 393 -8.48 -23.98 -43.49
N GLU A 394 -8.05 -24.62 -42.40
CA GLU A 394 -8.89 -25.46 -41.54
C GLU A 394 -10.04 -24.65 -40.89
N ARG A 395 -9.75 -23.42 -40.46
CA ARG A 395 -10.74 -22.51 -39.90
C ARG A 395 -11.80 -22.08 -40.93
N LEU A 396 -11.40 -21.86 -42.18
CA LEU A 396 -12.33 -21.53 -43.27
C LEU A 396 -13.26 -22.70 -43.59
N ILE A 397 -12.75 -23.94 -43.55
CA ILE A 397 -13.56 -25.16 -43.74
C ILE A 397 -14.60 -25.30 -42.63
N ILE A 398 -14.22 -25.07 -41.37
CA ILE A 398 -15.14 -25.14 -40.22
C ILE A 398 -16.21 -24.05 -40.30
N PHE A 399 -15.84 -22.80 -40.65
CA PHE A 399 -16.82 -21.74 -40.84
C PHE A 399 -17.78 -22.01 -41.99
N HIS A 400 -17.30 -22.56 -43.11
CA HIS A 400 -18.15 -22.98 -44.21
C HIS A 400 -19.19 -24.03 -43.76
N ALA A 401 -18.77 -25.04 -43.01
CA ALA A 401 -19.67 -26.06 -42.49
C ALA A 401 -20.71 -25.52 -41.49
N LEU A 402 -20.35 -24.51 -40.68
CA LEU A 402 -21.26 -23.89 -39.71
C LEU A 402 -22.29 -22.94 -40.37
N PHE A 403 -21.86 -22.15 -41.36
CA PHE A 403 -22.69 -21.11 -41.98
C PHE A 403 -23.37 -21.52 -43.29
N SER A 404 -23.09 -22.72 -43.82
CA SER A 404 -23.81 -23.27 -44.97
C SER A 404 -25.32 -23.34 -44.70
N LYS A 405 -26.13 -23.06 -45.72
CA LYS A 405 -27.60 -23.09 -45.60
C LYS A 405 -28.07 -24.53 -45.38
N THR A 406 -28.95 -24.72 -44.39
CA THR A 406 -29.46 -26.05 -44.04
C THR A 406 -30.47 -26.53 -45.08
N GLU A 407 -30.27 -27.73 -45.64
CA GLU A 407 -31.21 -28.34 -46.58
C GLU A 407 -32.46 -28.85 -45.87
N THR A 408 -33.62 -28.32 -46.24
CA THR A 408 -34.89 -28.91 -45.79
C THR A 408 -35.19 -30.11 -46.67
N GLY A 409 -35.61 -31.23 -46.09
CA GLY A 409 -36.05 -32.42 -46.85
C GLY A 409 -37.22 -32.18 -47.82
N LEU A 410 -37.72 -30.94 -47.89
CA LEU A 410 -38.79 -30.45 -48.76
C LEU A 410 -38.31 -29.49 -49.86
N VAL A 411 -37.14 -28.85 -49.73
CA VAL A 411 -36.58 -27.91 -50.71
C VAL A 411 -35.08 -28.18 -50.85
N LYS A 412 -34.69 -28.72 -52.01
CA LYS A 412 -33.28 -28.79 -52.43
C LYS A 412 -32.91 -27.47 -53.09
N THR A 413 -31.86 -26.81 -52.61
CA THR A 413 -31.28 -25.64 -53.28
C THR A 413 -29.91 -26.01 -53.81
N ASP A 414 -29.70 -25.90 -55.13
CA ASP A 414 -28.38 -26.05 -55.75
C ASP A 414 -27.50 -24.87 -55.30
N ASN A 415 -26.58 -25.13 -54.37
CA ASN A 415 -26.00 -24.12 -53.47
C ASN A 415 -24.50 -23.85 -53.67
N SER A 416 -23.92 -24.21 -54.82
CA SER A 416 -22.47 -24.06 -55.03
C SER A 416 -21.99 -22.61 -55.14
N GLY A 417 -22.76 -21.72 -55.78
CA GLY A 417 -22.28 -20.36 -56.11
C GLY A 417 -22.30 -19.31 -54.97
N GLU A 418 -23.30 -19.35 -54.07
CA GLU A 418 -23.41 -18.35 -53.00
C GLU A 418 -22.46 -18.62 -51.83
N SER A 419 -22.11 -19.90 -51.62
CA SER A 419 -21.17 -20.31 -50.57
C SER A 419 -19.73 -19.88 -50.91
N GLU A 420 -19.34 -19.97 -52.19
CA GLU A 420 -18.05 -19.48 -52.68
C GLU A 420 -17.90 -17.96 -52.53
N ALA A 421 -18.98 -17.20 -52.73
CA ALA A 421 -19.00 -15.75 -52.56
C ALA A 421 -18.80 -15.32 -51.09
N LEU A 422 -19.39 -16.05 -50.13
CA LEU A 422 -19.19 -15.83 -48.69
C LEU A 422 -17.76 -16.17 -48.25
N ILE A 423 -17.17 -17.24 -48.79
CA ILE A 423 -15.75 -17.60 -48.55
C ILE A 423 -14.81 -16.52 -49.11
N ALA A 424 -15.08 -16.01 -50.31
CA ALA A 424 -14.31 -14.93 -50.92
C ALA A 424 -14.38 -13.62 -50.10
N LEU A 425 -15.53 -13.35 -49.47
CA LEU A 425 -15.70 -12.21 -48.57
C LEU A 425 -14.99 -12.40 -47.23
N LEU A 426 -15.13 -13.57 -46.59
CA LEU A 426 -14.48 -13.85 -45.30
C LEU A 426 -12.95 -13.91 -45.41
N SER A 427 -12.41 -14.51 -46.48
CA SER A 427 -10.96 -14.57 -46.73
C SER A 427 -10.33 -13.19 -46.94
N LYS A 428 -11.09 -12.21 -47.47
CA LYS A 428 -10.62 -10.83 -47.70
C LYS A 428 -10.53 -10.01 -46.40
N THR A 429 -11.30 -10.37 -45.37
CA THR A 429 -11.40 -9.62 -44.10
C THR A 429 -10.46 -10.17 -43.01
N ILE A 430 -9.92 -11.38 -43.17
CA ILE A 430 -9.03 -12.06 -42.19
C ILE A 430 -7.53 -11.89 -42.56
N LYS A 431 -7.16 -10.75 -43.15
CA LYS A 431 -5.76 -10.47 -43.51
C LYS A 431 -4.97 -9.92 -42.33
#